data_AF-A0A2V9Y923-F1
#
_entry.id   AF-A0A2V9Y923-F1
#
_cell.length_a   1.000
_cell.length_b   1.000
_cell.length_c   1.000
_cell.angle_alpha   90.00
_cell.angle_beta   90.00
_cell.angle_gamma   90.00
#
_symmetry.space_group_name_H-M   'P 1'
#
loop_
_entity.id
_entity.type
_entity.pdbx_description
1 polymer ?
#
loop_
_entity_poly.entity_id
_entity_poly.type
_entity_poly.pdbx_seq_one_letter_code
_entity_poly.pdbx_strand_id
1 'polypeptide(L)'
;MIRKFPFRAIPMSKESNTANEKPSTTLPGTVEKIIKPPHPSLPEKAQIDVGGADDLYREIRIENTLTDENGSKVGLKQGAQVDVTIEADREDTTKKEDTTEKK
;
A
#
# COMPACT_ATOMS: atom_id res chain seq x y z
N MET A 1 16.55 36.85 44.58
CA MET A 1 17.50 35.88 43.98
C MET A 1 16.79 35.23 42.78
N ILE A 2 16.96 35.79 41.58
CA ILE A 2 17.72 35.25 40.43
C ILE A 2 16.96 34.18 39.60
N ARG A 3 16.44 34.66 38.44
CA ARG A 3 16.36 34.08 37.06
C ARG A 3 15.44 32.83 36.89
N LYS A 4 14.79 32.53 35.75
CA LYS A 4 15.17 32.65 34.33
C LYS A 4 13.96 32.17 33.47
N PHE A 5 13.46 33.03 32.57
CA PHE A 5 12.81 32.83 31.25
C PHE A 5 11.79 31.69 30.92
N PRO A 6 10.80 31.96 30.04
CA PRO A 6 9.69 31.05 29.73
C PRO A 6 10.09 29.96 28.73
N PHE A 7 9.64 28.71 28.97
CA PHE A 7 9.72 27.65 27.97
C PHE A 7 8.66 27.87 26.89
N ARG A 8 9.09 28.50 25.80
CA ARG A 8 8.37 28.51 24.53
C ARG A 8 8.61 27.16 23.85
N ALA A 9 7.64 26.26 23.94
CA ALA A 9 7.64 25.08 23.08
C ALA A 9 7.36 25.52 21.64
N ILE A 10 8.32 25.23 20.78
CA ILE A 10 8.31 25.45 19.34
C ILE A 10 7.12 24.67 18.76
N PRO A 11 6.30 25.24 17.85
CA PRO A 11 5.33 24.42 17.13
C PRO A 11 6.12 23.37 16.33
N MET A 12 5.90 22.09 16.63
CA MET A 12 6.31 20.98 15.77
C MET A 12 5.76 21.24 14.37
N SER A 13 6.60 21.74 13.48
CA SER A 13 6.33 21.75 12.06
C SER A 13 6.30 20.30 11.60
N LYS A 14 5.10 19.70 11.56
CA LYS A 14 4.84 18.64 10.61
C LYS A 14 4.86 19.26 9.21
N GLU A 15 6.07 19.55 8.73
CA GLU A 15 6.30 19.62 7.30
C GLU A 15 6.22 18.18 6.79
N SER A 16 5.00 17.73 6.52
CA SER A 16 4.79 16.63 5.59
C SER A 16 5.38 17.09 4.27
N ASN A 17 6.50 16.50 3.89
CA ASN A 17 7.20 16.75 2.62
C ASN A 17 6.37 16.12 1.48
N THR A 18 5.19 16.69 1.22
CA THR A 18 4.21 16.21 0.22
C THR A 18 4.70 16.38 -1.21
N ALA A 19 5.87 16.98 -1.41
CA ALA A 19 6.44 17.21 -2.73
C ALA A 19 6.99 15.93 -3.39
N ASN A 20 7.24 14.85 -2.65
CA ASN A 20 7.90 13.65 -3.20
C ASN A 20 7.09 12.35 -3.14
N GLU A 21 5.81 12.40 -2.76
CA GLU A 21 4.98 11.20 -2.74
C GLU A 21 4.58 10.80 -4.16
N LYS A 22 4.84 9.53 -4.53
CA LYS A 22 4.42 8.97 -5.82
C LYS A 22 2.89 9.01 -5.93
N PRO A 23 2.32 9.38 -7.10
CA PRO A 23 0.91 9.15 -7.35
C PRO A 23 0.52 7.72 -7.00
N SER A 24 -0.51 7.57 -6.16
CA SER A 24 -0.92 6.26 -5.66
C SER A 24 -2.43 6.14 -5.50
N THR A 25 -2.91 4.91 -5.50
CA THR A 25 -4.26 4.54 -5.11
C THR A 25 -4.22 3.25 -4.29
N THR A 26 -5.10 3.13 -3.31
CA THR A 26 -5.18 1.96 -2.43
C THR A 26 -6.57 1.36 -2.54
N LEU A 27 -6.61 0.06 -2.81
CA LEU A 27 -7.83 -0.73 -2.93
C LEU A 27 -7.86 -1.81 -1.84
N PRO A 28 -9.02 -2.07 -1.23
CA PRO A 28 -9.15 -3.19 -0.30
C PRO A 28 -9.01 -4.51 -1.05
N GLY A 29 -8.45 -5.53 -0.42
CA GLY A 29 -8.33 -6.87 -1.00
C GLY A 29 -8.49 -7.99 0.03
N THR A 30 -8.79 -9.18 -0.47
CA THR A 30 -8.88 -10.40 0.35
C THR A 30 -7.99 -11.49 -0.23
N VAL A 31 -7.19 -12.14 0.61
CA VAL A 31 -6.38 -13.28 0.22
C VAL A 31 -7.29 -14.49 0.01
N GLU A 32 -7.71 -14.73 -1.23
CA GLU A 32 -8.65 -15.80 -1.56
C GLU A 32 -8.01 -17.19 -1.41
N LYS A 33 -6.74 -17.32 -1.82
CA LYS A 33 -6.05 -18.61 -1.85
C LYS A 33 -4.54 -18.49 -1.74
N ILE A 34 -3.93 -19.39 -0.98
CA ILE A 34 -2.48 -19.66 -1.05
C ILE A 34 -2.25 -20.83 -2.01
N ILE A 35 -1.57 -20.55 -3.10
CA ILE A 35 -1.25 -21.51 -4.16
C ILE A 35 0.10 -22.13 -3.84
N LYS A 36 0.09 -23.40 -3.48
CA LYS A 36 1.30 -24.18 -3.27
C LYS A 36 2.02 -24.42 -4.60
N PRO A 37 3.35 -24.34 -4.63
CA PRO A 37 4.12 -24.60 -5.82
C PRO A 37 4.06 -26.10 -6.20
N PRO A 38 4.13 -26.44 -7.49
CA PRO A 38 4.21 -27.83 -7.92
C PRO A 38 5.58 -28.47 -7.62
N HIS A 39 6.62 -27.65 -7.38
CA HIS A 39 7.97 -28.09 -7.08
C HIS A 39 8.50 -27.34 -5.84
N PRO A 40 9.19 -28.01 -4.89
CA PRO A 40 9.65 -27.39 -3.64
C PRO A 40 10.65 -26.25 -3.83
N SER A 41 11.31 -26.16 -4.99
CA SER A 41 12.24 -25.06 -5.31
C SER A 41 11.55 -23.76 -5.76
N LEU A 42 10.23 -23.78 -5.99
CA LEU A 42 9.47 -22.60 -6.38
C LEU A 42 8.76 -22.01 -5.16
N PRO A 43 8.60 -20.68 -5.08
CA PRO A 43 7.85 -20.06 -3.98
C PRO A 43 6.34 -20.32 -4.12
N GLU A 44 5.65 -20.35 -2.99
CA GLU A 44 4.19 -20.27 -2.98
C GLU A 44 3.72 -18.86 -3.36
N LYS A 45 2.49 -18.80 -3.89
CA LYS A 45 1.87 -17.54 -4.32
C LYS A 45 0.61 -17.26 -3.52
N ALA A 46 0.37 -15.99 -3.20
CA ALA A 46 -0.89 -15.51 -2.69
C ALA A 46 -1.74 -15.00 -3.87
N GLN A 47 -2.96 -15.51 -3.99
CA GLN A 47 -4.00 -14.95 -4.85
C GLN A 47 -4.84 -13.99 -4.00
N ILE A 48 -4.94 -12.75 -4.46
CA ILE A 48 -5.67 -11.67 -3.80
C ILE A 48 -6.78 -11.21 -4.74
N ASP A 49 -8.02 -11.23 -4.26
CA ASP A 49 -9.16 -10.58 -4.90
C ASP A 49 -9.17 -9.10 -4.49
N VAL A 50 -9.15 -8.20 -5.47
CA VAL A 50 -9.08 -6.75 -5.27
C VAL A 50 -10.48 -6.13 -5.38
N GLY A 51 -10.96 -5.57 -4.27
CA GLY A 51 -12.24 -4.88 -4.18
C GLY A 51 -12.22 -3.53 -4.90
N GLY A 52 -13.29 -3.23 -5.64
CA GLY A 52 -13.44 -1.97 -6.38
C GLY A 52 -12.84 -1.96 -7.80
N ALA A 53 -12.18 -3.04 -8.22
CA ALA A 53 -11.76 -3.23 -9.62
C ALA A 53 -12.96 -3.63 -10.52
N ASP A 54 -12.84 -3.58 -11.85
CA ASP A 54 -13.92 -4.05 -12.75
C ASP A 54 -14.15 -5.56 -12.59
N ASP A 55 -15.42 -6.00 -12.67
CA ASP A 55 -15.89 -7.33 -12.24
C ASP A 55 -15.18 -8.53 -12.89
N LEU A 56 -14.55 -8.36 -14.05
CA LEU A 56 -13.97 -9.46 -14.83
C LEU A 56 -12.49 -9.76 -14.51
N TYR A 57 -11.75 -8.84 -13.87
CA TYR A 57 -10.28 -8.98 -13.69
C TYR A 57 -9.78 -8.36 -12.38
N ARG A 58 -10.19 -8.94 -11.25
CA ARG A 58 -9.84 -8.45 -9.90
C ARG A 58 -8.71 -9.22 -9.21
N GLU A 59 -8.25 -10.31 -9.81
CA GLU A 59 -7.30 -11.19 -9.14
C GLU A 59 -5.85 -10.82 -9.46
N ILE A 60 -5.04 -10.65 -8.42
CA ILE A 60 -3.58 -10.55 -8.54
C ILE A 60 -2.90 -11.74 -7.86
N ARG A 61 -1.80 -12.21 -8.45
CA ARG A 61 -0.97 -13.29 -7.88
C ARG A 61 0.45 -12.81 -7.63
N ILE A 62 0.82 -12.76 -6.36
CA ILE A 62 2.16 -12.35 -5.91
C ILE A 62 2.85 -13.50 -5.19
N GLU A 63 4.18 -13.46 -5.08
CA GLU A 63 4.90 -14.37 -4.18
C GLU A 63 4.47 -14.10 -2.73
N ASN A 64 4.18 -15.15 -1.97
CA ASN A 64 3.72 -15.00 -0.59
C ASN A 64 4.91 -14.81 0.37
N THR A 65 5.73 -13.80 0.12
CA THR A 65 6.90 -13.47 0.94
C THR A 65 6.95 -11.97 1.17
N LEU A 66 6.60 -11.58 2.39
CA LEU A 66 6.66 -10.22 2.89
C LEU A 66 7.81 -10.11 3.89
N THR A 67 8.22 -8.87 4.18
CA THR A 67 9.25 -8.56 5.17
C THR A 67 8.59 -7.80 6.31
N ASP A 68 8.78 -8.27 7.54
CA ASP A 68 8.30 -7.57 8.73
C ASP A 68 9.28 -6.46 9.18
N GLU A 69 8.90 -5.73 10.24
CA GLU A 69 9.70 -4.64 10.82
C GLU A 69 11.09 -5.07 11.31
N ASN A 70 11.28 -6.36 11.59
CA ASN A 70 12.54 -6.94 12.03
C ASN A 70 13.38 -7.49 10.86
N GLY A 71 12.90 -7.37 9.62
CA GLY A 71 13.54 -7.94 8.44
C GLY A 71 13.26 -9.44 8.24
N SER A 72 12.35 -10.03 9.02
CA SER A 72 12.01 -11.45 8.89
C SER A 72 11.02 -11.69 7.75
N LYS A 73 11.18 -12.82 7.06
CA LYS A 73 10.26 -13.23 6.00
C LYS A 73 8.99 -13.82 6.59
N VAL A 74 7.84 -13.28 6.20
CA VAL A 74 6.50 -13.73 6.64
C VAL A 74 5.59 -13.93 5.43
N GLY A 75 4.53 -14.73 5.60
CA GLY A 75 3.55 -15.00 4.55
C GLY A 75 2.15 -14.58 4.97
N LEU A 76 1.34 -14.19 3.99
CA LEU A 76 -0.10 -13.99 4.12
C LEU A 76 -0.81 -15.31 4.40
N LYS A 77 -1.97 -15.20 5.05
CA LYS A 77 -2.88 -16.31 5.31
C LYS A 77 -4.12 -16.18 4.44
N GLN A 78 -4.68 -17.31 4.03
CA GLN A 78 -5.98 -17.33 3.36
C GLN A 78 -7.06 -16.67 4.22
N GLY A 79 -7.90 -15.85 3.62
CA GLY A 79 -8.95 -15.06 4.26
C GLY A 79 -8.49 -13.75 4.90
N ALA A 80 -7.19 -13.44 4.88
CA ALA A 80 -6.70 -12.18 5.41
C ALA A 80 -7.18 -11.00 4.56
N GLN A 81 -7.58 -9.91 5.24
CA GLN A 81 -7.79 -8.62 4.60
C GLN A 81 -6.45 -7.92 4.40
N VAL A 82 -6.29 -7.29 3.24
CA VAL A 82 -5.07 -6.57 2.86
C VAL A 82 -5.44 -5.27 2.15
N ASP A 83 -4.53 -4.31 2.18
CA ASP A 83 -4.59 -3.11 1.35
C ASP A 83 -3.63 -3.28 0.17
N VAL A 84 -4.15 -3.07 -1.04
CA VAL A 84 -3.38 -3.14 -2.28
C VAL A 84 -3.10 -1.72 -2.73
N THR A 85 -1.86 -1.27 -2.54
CA THR A 85 -1.41 0.04 -2.98
C THR A 85 -0.71 -0.07 -4.32
N ILE A 86 -1.18 0.71 -5.30
CA ILE A 86 -0.54 0.89 -6.60
C ILE A 86 0.13 2.26 -6.58
N GLU A 87 1.41 2.31 -6.88
CA GLU A 87 2.19 3.55 -7.00
C GLU A 87 2.88 3.60 -8.36
N ALA A 88 3.00 4.79 -8.94
CA ALA A 88 3.71 5.01 -10.20
C ALA A 88 4.59 6.25 -10.10
N ASP A 89 5.67 6.30 -10.88
CA ASP A 89 6.46 7.52 -10.99
C ASP A 89 5.70 8.58 -11.77
N ARG A 90 5.90 9.85 -11.42
CA ARG A 90 5.12 10.95 -12.01
C ARG A 90 5.30 11.06 -13.52
N GLU A 91 6.48 10.73 -14.02
CA GLU A 91 6.79 10.66 -15.45
C GLU A 91 5.99 9.59 -16.19
N ASP A 92 5.53 8.54 -15.49
CA ASP A 92 4.69 7.48 -16.02
C ASP A 92 3.19 7.76 -15.87
N THR A 93 2.81 8.97 -15.41
CA THR A 93 1.40 9.36 -15.21
C THR A 93 0.97 10.47 -16.16
N THR A 94 -0.32 10.46 -16.54
CA THR A 94 -0.96 11.55 -17.29
C THR A 94 -2.07 12.19 -16.46
N LYS A 95 -2.28 13.50 -16.62
CA LYS A 95 -3.39 14.19 -15.96
C LYS A 95 -4.72 13.67 -16.51
N LYS A 96 -5.63 13.32 -15.61
CA LYS A 96 -7.03 13.04 -15.95
C LYS A 96 -7.85 14.31 -15.69
N GLU A 97 -8.70 14.68 -16.63
CA GLU A 97 -9.71 15.72 -16.43
C GLU A 97 -10.84 15.16 -15.57
N ASP A 98 -11.29 15.90 -14.57
CA ASP A 98 -12.43 15.50 -13.74
C ASP A 98 -13.71 15.60 -14.57
N THR A 99 -14.18 14.49 -15.15
CA THR A 99 -15.55 14.38 -15.66
C THR A 99 -16.51 14.30 -14.47
N THR A 100 -16.69 15.43 -13.79
CA THR A 100 -17.89 15.67 -13.01
C THR A 100 -19.03 15.86 -14.01
N GLU A 101 -19.79 14.78 -14.25
CA GLU A 101 -21.06 14.86 -14.94
C GLU A 101 -21.92 15.92 -14.24
N LYS A 102 -22.09 17.08 -14.90
CA LYS A 102 -23.16 18.02 -14.55
C LYS A 102 -24.49 17.31 -14.80
N LYS A 103 -25.10 16.78 -13.75
CA LYS A 103 -26.53 16.48 -13.71
C LYS A 103 -27.25 17.56 -12.92
#